data_AF-A0A931EZ98-F1
#
_entry.id   AF-A0A931EZ98-F1
#
_cell.length_a   1.000
_cell.length_b   1.000
_cell.length_c   1.000
_cell.angle_alpha   90.00
_cell.angle_beta   90.00
_cell.angle_gamma   90.00
#
_symmetry.space_group_name_H-M   'P 1'
#
loop_
_entity.id
_entity.type
_entity.pdbx_description
1 polymer ?
#
loop_
_entity_poly.entity_id
_entity_poly.type
_entity_poly.pdbx_seq_one_letter_code
_entity_poly.pdbx_strand_id
1 'polypeptide(L)'
;MVAASDAMDARLKAGELLRSYWACPGDQLEVLEEEEEQIRDFYVDVQAAEPNDVASLVGMTLLAFAKLRAHIVHRYSPPLDWCEDAMWRRVWHPDKTRRPTELKGTDKASSALAEDAVEAARIALEQQPNNNLAAFALARSLEWLGDRSAAVTAYGEALAVDPYDEAARSRLTILKGESIADAPVRPAPGDRLSTWYPHGFYVVELTEPVNNSGDVSGVLALLNDPDSARSLADGYLQDRLGEVGEDEGFAERLEEVTLTVWTNLQGARLLAMDLREALCPTPDGGQIIDWSQVAMADPLIEPLPTGCPVRWRGELLFFGATEILW
;
A
#
# COMPACT_ATOMS: atom_id res chain seq x y z
N MET A 1 -1.68 29.65 -14.63
CA MET A 1 -0.35 29.16 -14.21
C MET A 1 -0.49 28.90 -12.72
N VAL A 2 -0.89 27.67 -12.38
CA VAL A 2 -1.07 27.23 -10.99
C VAL A 2 0.30 27.27 -10.32
N ALA A 3 0.42 27.85 -9.12
CA ALA A 3 1.71 27.94 -8.45
C ALA A 3 2.16 26.54 -7.99
N ALA A 4 3.48 26.29 -7.89
CA ALA A 4 3.98 24.99 -7.44
C ALA A 4 3.43 24.57 -6.04
N SER A 5 3.12 25.56 -5.19
CA SER A 5 2.45 25.34 -3.90
C SER A 5 1.03 24.79 -4.07
N ASP A 6 0.28 25.30 -5.06
CA ASP A 6 -1.09 24.87 -5.32
C ASP A 6 -1.12 23.43 -5.86
N ALA A 7 -0.12 23.05 -6.67
CA ALA A 7 0.02 21.67 -7.16
C ALA A 7 0.35 20.68 -6.03
N MET A 8 1.20 21.06 -5.07
CA MET A 8 1.48 20.25 -3.89
C MET A 8 0.23 20.04 -3.02
N ASP A 9 -0.51 21.12 -2.74
CA ASP A 9 -1.75 21.06 -1.97
C ASP A 9 -2.82 20.21 -2.67
N ALA A 10 -2.92 20.32 -4.00
CA ALA A 10 -3.82 19.49 -4.80
C ALA A 10 -3.46 18.01 -4.73
N ARG A 11 -2.16 17.65 -4.84
CA ARG A 11 -1.71 16.25 -4.68
C ARG A 11 -2.07 15.69 -3.31
N LEU A 12 -1.85 16.45 -2.25
CA LEU A 12 -2.15 16.02 -0.88
C LEU A 12 -3.64 15.74 -0.71
N LYS A 13 -4.51 16.69 -1.10
CA LYS A 13 -5.96 16.53 -1.03
C LYS A 13 -6.46 15.36 -1.88
N ALA A 14 -5.93 15.20 -3.09
CA ALA A 14 -6.28 14.07 -3.94
C ALA A 14 -5.90 12.74 -3.30
N GLY A 15 -4.70 12.64 -2.70
CA GLY A 15 -4.24 11.45 -2.01
C GLY A 15 -5.07 11.11 -0.76
N GLU A 16 -5.48 12.11 0.02
CA GLU A 16 -6.37 11.94 1.18
C GLU A 16 -7.76 11.45 0.78
N LEU A 17 -8.38 12.09 -0.22
CA LEU A 17 -9.67 11.64 -0.74
C LEU A 17 -9.58 10.24 -1.34
N LEU A 18 -8.50 9.94 -2.08
CA LEU A 18 -8.29 8.62 -2.67
C LEU A 18 -8.07 7.53 -1.60
N ARG A 19 -7.44 7.88 -0.47
CA ARG A 19 -7.35 7.00 0.70
C ARG A 19 -8.74 6.67 1.25
N SER A 20 -9.58 7.69 1.47
CA SER A 20 -10.96 7.53 1.93
C SER A 20 -11.78 6.69 0.96
N TYR A 21 -11.69 7.00 -0.34
CA TYR A 21 -12.35 6.27 -1.42
C TYR A 21 -11.92 4.80 -1.42
N TRP A 22 -10.63 4.51 -1.26
CA TRP A 22 -10.12 3.14 -1.22
C TRP A 22 -10.61 2.37 0.02
N ALA A 23 -10.65 3.04 1.17
CA ALA A 23 -11.12 2.45 2.42
C ALA A 23 -12.63 2.21 2.44
N CYS A 24 -13.39 2.97 1.66
CA CYS A 24 -14.84 2.92 1.66
C CYS A 24 -15.39 1.51 1.31
N PRO A 25 -16.31 0.95 2.13
CA PRO A 25 -17.00 -0.28 1.79
C PRO A 25 -17.92 -0.03 0.58
N GLY A 26 -17.99 -1.00 -0.34
CA GLY A 26 -18.66 -0.80 -1.63
C GLY A 26 -20.19 -0.62 -1.56
N ASP A 27 -20.80 -0.59 -0.37
CA ASP A 27 -22.22 -0.29 -0.17
C ASP A 27 -22.53 1.23 -0.14
N GLN A 28 -21.51 2.11 -0.16
CA GLN A 28 -21.68 3.58 -0.18
C GLN A 28 -21.38 4.21 -1.55
N LEU A 29 -21.70 3.52 -2.65
CA LEU A 29 -21.40 3.97 -4.02
C LEU A 29 -21.89 5.38 -4.37
N GLU A 30 -23.03 5.83 -3.84
CA GLU A 30 -23.56 7.18 -4.10
C GLU A 30 -22.71 8.29 -3.48
N VAL A 31 -22.09 8.04 -2.31
CA VAL A 31 -21.17 8.99 -1.65
C VAL A 31 -19.84 9.06 -2.40
N LEU A 32 -19.46 7.98 -3.08
CA LEU A 32 -18.22 7.88 -3.84
C LEU A 32 -18.22 8.69 -5.14
N GLU A 33 -19.37 9.04 -5.71
CA GLU A 33 -19.42 9.79 -6.98
C GLU A 33 -18.91 11.23 -6.83
N GLU A 34 -19.30 11.93 -5.75
CA GLU A 34 -18.82 13.29 -5.48
C GLU A 34 -17.33 13.32 -5.12
N GLU A 35 -16.84 12.31 -4.40
CA GLU A 35 -15.41 12.17 -4.09
C GLU A 35 -14.59 11.84 -5.34
N GLU A 36 -15.11 10.99 -6.24
CA GLU A 36 -14.45 10.65 -7.50
C GLU A 36 -14.19 11.90 -8.36
N GLU A 37 -15.19 12.76 -8.53
CA GLU A 37 -15.06 13.99 -9.31
C GLU A 37 -14.01 14.92 -8.69
N GLN A 38 -14.03 15.09 -7.36
CA GLN A 38 -13.03 15.90 -6.66
C GLN A 38 -11.60 15.35 -6.81
N ILE A 39 -11.41 14.04 -6.65
CA ILE A 39 -10.08 13.41 -6.84
C ILE A 39 -9.58 13.66 -8.27
N ARG A 40 -10.46 13.47 -9.27
CA ARG A 40 -10.12 13.70 -10.68
C ARG A 40 -9.75 15.14 -10.93
N ASP A 41 -10.54 16.09 -10.43
CA ASP A 41 -10.31 17.52 -10.64
C ASP A 41 -8.96 17.95 -10.04
N PHE A 42 -8.62 17.50 -8.83
CA PHE A 42 -7.31 17.77 -8.25
C PHE A 42 -6.18 17.22 -9.12
N TYR A 43 -6.29 15.99 -9.64
CA TYR A 43 -5.24 15.44 -10.49
C TYR A 43 -5.17 16.09 -11.87
N VAL A 44 -6.29 16.54 -12.43
CA VAL A 44 -6.32 17.34 -13.66
C VAL A 44 -5.61 18.68 -13.45
N ASP A 45 -5.85 19.35 -12.32
CA ASP A 45 -5.15 20.59 -11.96
C ASP A 45 -3.64 20.37 -11.81
N VAL A 46 -3.24 19.26 -11.17
CA VAL A 46 -1.82 18.86 -11.08
C VAL A 46 -1.23 18.62 -12.47
N GLN A 47 -1.91 17.87 -13.35
CA GLN A 47 -1.43 17.60 -14.71
C GLN A 47 -1.40 18.84 -15.61
N ALA A 48 -2.30 19.80 -15.38
CA ALA A 48 -2.27 21.08 -16.09
C ALA A 48 -1.03 21.92 -15.73
N ALA A 49 -0.54 21.79 -14.49
CA ALA A 49 0.71 22.41 -14.05
C ALA A 49 1.94 21.58 -14.46
N GLU A 50 1.85 20.26 -14.31
CA GLU A 50 2.94 19.29 -14.46
C GLU A 50 2.43 18.02 -15.19
N PRO A 51 2.44 17.99 -16.54
CA PRO A 51 1.78 16.93 -17.33
C PRO A 51 2.26 15.50 -17.07
N ASN A 52 3.50 15.33 -16.59
CA ASN A 52 4.10 14.04 -16.30
C ASN A 52 4.26 13.81 -14.79
N ASP A 53 3.46 14.49 -13.96
CA ASP A 53 3.52 14.34 -12.51
C ASP A 53 3.21 12.90 -12.08
N VAL A 54 4.16 12.32 -11.35
CA VAL A 54 4.11 10.92 -10.91
C VAL A 54 2.89 10.65 -10.03
N ALA A 55 2.60 11.53 -9.06
CA ALA A 55 1.48 11.33 -8.13
C ALA A 55 0.15 11.33 -8.86
N SER A 56 -0.04 12.21 -9.84
CA SER A 56 -1.26 12.29 -10.63
C SER A 56 -1.49 11.07 -11.50
N LEU A 57 -0.43 10.56 -12.16
CA LEU A 57 -0.54 9.37 -13.02
C LEU A 57 -0.91 8.14 -12.19
N VAL A 58 -0.19 7.93 -11.09
CA VAL A 58 -0.42 6.80 -10.17
C VAL A 58 -1.77 6.92 -9.48
N GLY A 59 -2.15 8.12 -9.05
CA GLY A 59 -3.43 8.42 -8.44
C GLY A 59 -4.61 8.17 -9.37
N MET A 60 -4.50 8.56 -10.64
CA MET A 60 -5.54 8.29 -11.65
C MET A 60 -5.65 6.79 -11.97
N THR A 61 -4.54 6.06 -12.03
CA THR A 61 -4.57 4.59 -12.13
C THR A 61 -5.31 3.96 -10.94
N LEU A 62 -4.97 4.40 -9.73
CA LEU A 62 -5.58 3.88 -8.52
C LEU A 62 -7.07 4.25 -8.43
N LEU A 63 -7.47 5.45 -8.84
CA LEU A 63 -8.88 5.85 -8.89
C LEU A 63 -9.68 4.94 -9.82
N ALA A 64 -9.20 4.72 -11.05
CA ALA A 64 -9.85 3.80 -12.00
C ALA A 64 -9.95 2.38 -11.43
N PHE A 65 -8.88 1.90 -10.80
CA PHE A 65 -8.86 0.59 -10.17
C PHE A 65 -9.78 0.49 -8.94
N ALA A 66 -9.88 1.56 -8.14
CA ALA A 66 -10.75 1.64 -6.99
C ALA A 66 -12.23 1.64 -7.40
N LYS A 67 -12.58 2.36 -8.47
CA LYS A 67 -13.94 2.31 -9.06
C LYS A 67 -14.33 0.90 -9.48
N LEU A 68 -13.45 0.21 -10.19
CA LEU A 68 -13.65 -1.18 -10.58
C LEU A 68 -13.87 -2.06 -9.34
N ARG A 69 -13.02 -1.90 -8.31
CA ARG A 69 -13.15 -2.62 -7.04
C ARG A 69 -14.50 -2.35 -6.38
N ALA A 70 -14.89 -1.09 -6.19
CA ALA A 70 -16.14 -0.69 -5.53
C ALA A 70 -17.35 -1.28 -6.25
N HIS A 71 -17.41 -1.16 -7.58
CA HIS A 71 -18.47 -1.74 -8.40
C HIS A 71 -18.60 -3.25 -8.22
N ILE A 72 -17.47 -3.96 -8.21
CA ILE A 72 -17.45 -5.42 -8.03
C ILE A 72 -17.88 -5.81 -6.62
N VAL A 73 -17.42 -5.09 -5.61
CA VAL A 73 -17.78 -5.32 -4.20
C VAL A 73 -19.28 -5.17 -4.02
N HIS A 74 -19.85 -4.05 -4.43
CA HIS A 74 -21.30 -3.82 -4.41
C HIS A 74 -22.06 -4.91 -5.17
N ARG A 75 -21.50 -5.29 -6.32
CA ARG A 75 -21.97 -6.31 -7.26
C ARG A 75 -22.22 -7.67 -6.62
N TYR A 76 -21.14 -8.18 -6.04
CA TYR A 76 -20.95 -9.60 -5.80
C TYR A 76 -20.76 -9.94 -4.32
N SER A 77 -20.73 -8.93 -3.44
CA SER A 77 -20.80 -9.15 -1.99
C SER A 77 -22.25 -9.18 -1.53
N PRO A 78 -22.74 -10.27 -0.90
CA PRO A 78 -24.06 -10.25 -0.28
C PRO A 78 -24.10 -9.26 0.89
N PRO A 79 -25.25 -8.66 1.21
CA PRO A 79 -25.43 -7.90 2.44
C PRO A 79 -25.33 -8.87 3.63
N LEU A 80 -24.22 -8.84 4.36
CA LEU A 80 -24.05 -9.63 5.59
C LEU A 80 -23.55 -8.69 6.69
N ASP A 81 -24.41 -8.52 7.70
CA ASP A 81 -24.32 -7.67 8.91
C ASP A 81 -23.11 -7.95 9.86
N TRP A 82 -22.03 -8.60 9.43
CA TRP A 82 -20.89 -8.84 10.32
C TRP A 82 -19.55 -8.82 9.56
N CYS A 83 -18.68 -7.89 9.99
CA CYS A 83 -17.23 -7.72 9.75
C CYS A 83 -16.84 -6.53 8.86
N GLU A 84 -16.63 -5.38 9.50
CA GLU A 84 -16.30 -4.10 8.85
C GLU A 84 -14.87 -4.03 8.24
N ASP A 85 -13.88 -4.82 8.68
CA ASP A 85 -12.51 -4.72 8.10
C ASP A 85 -11.86 -6.04 7.68
N ALA A 86 -12.20 -7.16 8.35
CA ALA A 86 -11.51 -8.43 8.17
C ALA A 86 -11.88 -9.20 6.87
N MET A 87 -13.03 -8.90 6.25
CA MET A 87 -13.52 -9.70 5.13
C MET A 87 -12.86 -9.34 3.80
N TRP A 88 -12.42 -8.09 3.55
CA TRP A 88 -11.69 -7.76 2.32
C TRP A 88 -10.28 -8.35 2.30
N ARG A 89 -9.63 -8.42 3.46
CA ARG A 89 -8.37 -9.15 3.64
C ARG A 89 -8.59 -10.67 3.49
N ARG A 90 -9.72 -11.21 3.98
CA ARG A 90 -10.08 -12.65 3.84
C ARG A 90 -10.61 -13.11 2.49
N VAL A 91 -11.30 -12.27 1.72
CA VAL A 91 -11.71 -12.53 0.32
C VAL A 91 -10.48 -12.67 -0.60
N TRP A 92 -9.35 -12.10 -0.17
CA TRP A 92 -8.07 -12.14 -0.87
C TRP A 92 -7.04 -13.11 -0.28
N HIS A 93 -7.28 -13.61 0.94
CA HIS A 93 -6.55 -14.73 1.55
C HIS A 93 -6.67 -15.99 0.68
N PRO A 94 -5.62 -16.84 0.53
CA PRO A 94 -5.57 -18.00 -0.38
C PRO A 94 -6.64 -19.09 -0.16
N ASP A 95 -7.54 -18.92 0.81
CA ASP A 95 -8.58 -19.90 1.08
C ASP A 95 -9.60 -19.95 -0.09
N LYS A 96 -9.95 -21.19 -0.42
CA LYS A 96 -10.35 -21.66 -1.76
C LYS A 96 -11.86 -21.70 -1.98
N THR A 97 -12.67 -21.28 -1.01
CA THR A 97 -14.05 -21.77 -0.95
C THR A 97 -15.10 -20.87 -1.60
N ARG A 98 -14.79 -19.59 -1.88
CA ARG A 98 -15.69 -18.70 -2.65
C ARG A 98 -14.93 -17.52 -3.24
N ARG A 99 -14.42 -17.68 -4.47
CA ARG A 99 -13.91 -16.55 -5.25
C ARG A 99 -14.68 -16.41 -6.55
N PRO A 100 -15.06 -15.19 -6.97
CA PRO A 100 -15.33 -14.92 -8.37
C PRO A 100 -13.98 -14.84 -9.09
N THR A 101 -13.35 -15.99 -9.36
CA THR A 101 -12.01 -16.07 -9.98
C THR A 101 -12.03 -15.95 -11.50
N GLU A 102 -13.19 -16.04 -12.12
CA GLU A 102 -13.41 -15.80 -13.56
C GLU A 102 -14.92 -15.60 -13.70
N LEU A 103 -15.40 -14.36 -13.73
CA LEU A 103 -16.79 -14.10 -14.05
C LEU A 103 -16.94 -14.16 -15.57
N LYS A 104 -17.10 -15.37 -16.11
CA LYS A 104 -17.62 -15.55 -17.45
C LYS A 104 -19.03 -14.96 -17.49
N GLY A 105 -19.16 -13.80 -18.13
CA GLY A 105 -20.44 -13.10 -18.34
C GLY A 105 -20.62 -11.82 -17.53
N THR A 106 -19.59 -10.96 -17.45
CA THR A 106 -19.74 -9.61 -16.90
C THR A 106 -20.75 -8.81 -17.71
N ASP A 107 -21.46 -7.91 -17.05
CA ASP A 107 -22.21 -6.90 -17.79
C ASP A 107 -21.27 -5.83 -18.34
N LYS A 108 -21.84 -5.00 -19.21
CA LYS A 108 -21.11 -3.95 -19.92
C LYS A 108 -20.43 -2.95 -18.97
N ALA A 109 -20.97 -2.71 -17.78
CA ALA A 109 -20.43 -1.71 -16.85
C ALA A 109 -19.13 -2.20 -16.20
N SER A 110 -19.09 -3.44 -15.71
CA SER A 110 -17.86 -4.02 -15.16
C SER A 110 -16.74 -4.10 -16.20
N SER A 111 -17.06 -4.47 -17.44
CA SER A 111 -16.07 -4.52 -18.51
C SER A 111 -15.52 -3.14 -18.86
N ALA A 112 -16.38 -2.12 -18.93
CA ALA A 112 -15.95 -0.75 -19.20
C ALA A 112 -15.02 -0.22 -18.09
N LEU A 113 -15.37 -0.44 -16.82
CA LEU A 113 -14.52 -0.04 -15.69
C LEU A 113 -13.17 -0.77 -15.68
N ALA A 114 -13.14 -2.04 -16.10
CA ALA A 114 -11.89 -2.79 -16.19
C ALA A 114 -11.03 -2.33 -17.39
N GLU A 115 -11.65 -1.98 -18.52
CA GLU A 115 -10.97 -1.35 -19.65
C GLU A 115 -10.37 0.00 -19.26
N ASP A 116 -11.12 0.85 -18.55
CA ASP A 116 -10.64 2.14 -18.03
C ASP A 116 -9.42 1.96 -17.10
N ALA A 117 -9.46 0.98 -16.20
CA ALA A 117 -8.35 0.67 -15.30
C ALA A 117 -7.12 0.13 -16.03
N VAL A 118 -7.31 -0.70 -17.07
CA VAL A 118 -6.22 -1.17 -17.95
C VAL A 118 -5.55 0.00 -18.65
N GLU A 119 -6.34 0.91 -19.22
CA GLU A 119 -5.82 2.07 -19.95
C GLU A 119 -5.05 3.01 -19.03
N ALA A 120 -5.64 3.38 -17.88
CA ALA A 120 -4.98 4.23 -16.90
C ALA A 120 -3.67 3.60 -16.39
N ALA A 121 -3.62 2.27 -16.18
CA ALA A 121 -2.41 1.58 -15.78
C ALA A 121 -1.33 1.57 -16.88
N ARG A 122 -1.72 1.40 -18.15
CA ARG A 122 -0.78 1.46 -19.28
C ARG A 122 -0.16 2.84 -19.42
N ILE A 123 -0.97 3.90 -19.35
CA ILE A 123 -0.47 5.29 -19.40
C ILE A 123 0.55 5.53 -18.28
N ALA A 124 0.26 5.08 -17.06
CA ALA A 124 1.20 5.21 -15.95
C ALA A 124 2.50 4.40 -16.18
N LEU A 125 2.42 3.19 -16.72
CA LEU A 125 3.59 2.36 -17.02
C LEU A 125 4.42 2.87 -18.20
N GLU A 126 3.82 3.56 -19.17
CA GLU A 126 4.56 4.23 -20.25
C GLU A 126 5.47 5.34 -19.72
N GLN A 127 5.00 6.07 -18.71
CA GLN A 127 5.78 7.13 -18.05
C GLN A 127 6.68 6.60 -16.93
N GLN A 128 6.24 5.55 -16.23
CA GLN A 128 6.94 4.93 -15.10
C GLN A 128 6.92 3.40 -15.23
N PRO A 129 7.83 2.81 -16.02
CA PRO A 129 7.84 1.37 -16.28
C PRO A 129 8.01 0.49 -15.04
N ASN A 130 8.59 1.03 -13.97
CA ASN A 130 8.83 0.33 -12.72
C ASN A 130 7.78 0.66 -11.64
N ASN A 131 6.61 1.18 -12.00
CA ASN A 131 5.56 1.45 -11.04
C ASN A 131 4.81 0.16 -10.66
N ASN A 132 5.08 -0.38 -9.46
CA ASN A 132 4.52 -1.65 -9.02
C ASN A 132 2.98 -1.62 -8.83
N LEU A 133 2.42 -0.48 -8.41
CA LEU A 133 0.98 -0.32 -8.27
C LEU A 133 0.28 -0.39 -9.63
N ALA A 134 0.80 0.33 -10.64
CA ALA A 134 0.26 0.30 -11.99
C ALA A 134 0.41 -1.10 -12.63
N ALA A 135 1.56 -1.76 -12.44
CA ALA A 135 1.77 -3.12 -12.92
C ALA A 135 0.77 -4.12 -12.31
N PHE A 136 0.52 -4.03 -10.99
CA PHE A 136 -0.48 -4.85 -10.32
C PHE A 136 -1.91 -4.53 -10.80
N ALA A 137 -2.28 -3.24 -10.90
CA ALA A 137 -3.58 -2.81 -11.35
C ALA A 137 -3.89 -3.29 -12.78
N LEU A 138 -2.91 -3.23 -13.67
CA LEU A 138 -3.00 -3.78 -15.03
C LEU A 138 -3.29 -5.28 -14.99
N ALA A 139 -2.46 -6.04 -14.29
CA ALA A 139 -2.59 -7.49 -14.21
C ALA A 139 -3.96 -7.91 -13.64
N ARG A 140 -4.42 -7.20 -12.61
CA ARG A 140 -5.68 -7.49 -11.97
C ARG A 140 -6.88 -7.12 -12.83
N SER A 141 -6.82 -6.01 -13.55
CA SER A 141 -7.90 -5.57 -14.44
C SER A 141 -8.03 -6.49 -15.67
N LEU A 142 -6.90 -6.99 -16.20
CA LEU A 142 -6.89 -8.02 -17.25
C LEU A 142 -7.50 -9.35 -16.78
N GLU A 143 -7.22 -9.77 -15.54
CA GLU A 143 -7.86 -10.95 -14.95
C GLU A 143 -9.38 -10.76 -14.87
N TRP A 144 -9.84 -9.56 -14.51
CA TRP A 144 -11.26 -9.23 -14.45
C TRP A 144 -11.95 -9.21 -15.81
N LEU A 145 -11.24 -8.79 -16.87
CA LEU A 145 -11.73 -8.89 -18.25
C LEU A 145 -11.82 -10.35 -18.75
N GLY A 146 -11.31 -11.31 -17.97
CA GLY A 146 -11.29 -12.72 -18.33
C GLY A 146 -10.18 -13.07 -19.32
N ASP A 147 -9.28 -12.14 -19.64
CA ASP A 147 -8.09 -12.43 -20.43
C ASP A 147 -7.02 -13.07 -19.53
N ARG A 148 -7.24 -14.36 -19.23
CA ARG A 148 -6.35 -15.15 -18.38
C ARG A 148 -4.91 -15.15 -18.87
N SER A 149 -4.70 -15.19 -20.19
CA SER A 149 -3.36 -15.23 -20.77
C SER A 149 -2.61 -13.92 -20.58
N ALA A 150 -3.28 -12.79 -20.84
CA ALA A 150 -2.71 -11.47 -20.60
C ALA A 150 -2.48 -11.24 -19.10
N ALA A 151 -3.41 -11.64 -18.23
CA ALA A 151 -3.28 -11.51 -16.79
C ALA A 151 -2.07 -12.28 -16.23
N VAL A 152 -1.86 -13.53 -16.66
CA VAL A 152 -0.69 -14.33 -16.26
C VAL A 152 0.63 -13.63 -16.64
N THR A 153 0.68 -13.06 -17.84
CA THR A 153 1.86 -12.31 -18.31
C THR A 153 2.08 -11.06 -17.46
N ALA A 154 1.04 -10.25 -17.28
CA ALA A 154 1.10 -9.01 -16.52
C ALA A 154 1.42 -9.22 -15.03
N TYR A 155 0.94 -10.29 -14.39
CA TYR A 155 1.36 -10.61 -13.01
C TYR A 155 2.84 -11.03 -12.94
N GLY A 156 3.35 -11.71 -13.97
CA GLY A 156 4.77 -12.00 -14.08
C GLY A 156 5.61 -10.73 -14.17
N GLU A 157 5.16 -9.75 -14.97
CA GLU A 157 5.78 -8.43 -15.08
C GLU A 157 5.68 -7.64 -13.76
N ALA A 158 4.51 -7.64 -13.11
CA ALA A 158 4.34 -7.02 -11.80
C ALA A 158 5.29 -7.59 -10.75
N LEU A 159 5.54 -8.91 -10.75
CA LEU A 159 6.52 -9.54 -9.87
C LEU A 159 7.97 -9.30 -10.29
N ALA A 160 8.23 -8.95 -11.55
CA ALA A 160 9.55 -8.51 -11.98
C ALA A 160 9.84 -7.10 -11.45
N VAL A 161 8.80 -6.26 -11.40
CA VAL A 161 8.83 -4.92 -10.79
C VAL A 161 8.82 -4.98 -9.27
N ASP A 162 8.09 -5.89 -8.61
CA ASP A 162 8.14 -6.09 -7.16
C ASP A 162 8.00 -7.58 -6.80
N PRO A 163 9.12 -8.29 -6.63
CA PRO A 163 9.14 -9.70 -6.23
C PRO A 163 8.52 -10.00 -4.86
N TYR A 164 8.30 -8.99 -4.01
CA TYR A 164 7.73 -9.15 -2.67
C TYR A 164 6.21 -8.91 -2.65
N ASP A 165 5.57 -8.65 -3.79
CA ASP A 165 4.11 -8.57 -3.87
C ASP A 165 3.46 -9.95 -3.72
N GLU A 166 3.08 -10.28 -2.48
CA GLU A 166 2.49 -11.57 -2.11
C GLU A 166 1.10 -11.77 -2.75
N ALA A 167 0.36 -10.70 -3.01
CA ALA A 167 -0.93 -10.77 -3.68
C ALA A 167 -0.76 -11.09 -5.17
N ALA A 168 0.19 -10.44 -5.85
CA ALA A 168 0.53 -10.75 -7.24
C ALA A 168 0.99 -12.21 -7.39
N ARG A 169 1.87 -12.65 -6.48
CA ARG A 169 2.39 -14.04 -6.45
C ARG A 169 1.27 -15.06 -6.24
N SER A 170 0.37 -14.79 -5.30
CA SER A 170 -0.77 -15.67 -5.03
C SER A 170 -1.71 -15.75 -6.23
N ARG A 171 -1.98 -14.61 -6.90
CA ARG A 171 -2.81 -14.58 -8.10
C ARG A 171 -2.20 -15.32 -9.27
N LEU A 172 -0.91 -15.11 -9.53
CA LEU A 172 -0.19 -15.84 -10.57
C LEU A 172 -0.24 -17.36 -10.33
N THR A 173 -0.05 -17.80 -9.08
CA THR A 173 -0.15 -19.21 -8.69
C THR A 173 -1.53 -19.79 -9.00
N ILE A 174 -2.60 -19.06 -8.65
CA ILE A 174 -3.98 -19.48 -8.93
C ILE A 174 -4.25 -19.54 -10.45
N LEU A 175 -3.76 -18.57 -11.22
CA LEU A 175 -3.97 -18.51 -12.67
C LEU A 175 -3.11 -19.51 -13.45
N LYS A 176 -1.98 -19.97 -12.92
CA LYS A 176 -1.22 -21.06 -13.53
C LYS A 176 -1.71 -22.46 -13.11
N GLY A 177 -2.42 -22.56 -11.98
CA GLY A 177 -3.00 -23.82 -11.50
C GLY A 177 -2.00 -24.77 -10.82
N GLU A 178 -0.72 -24.39 -10.70
CA GLU A 178 0.38 -25.15 -10.09
C GLU A 178 1.47 -24.20 -9.52
N SER A 179 2.54 -24.79 -8.97
CA SER A 179 3.75 -24.10 -8.49
C SER A 179 4.38 -23.20 -9.57
N ILE A 180 4.69 -21.96 -9.19
CA ILE A 180 5.23 -20.91 -10.06
C ILE A 180 6.76 -21.02 -10.26
N ALA A 181 7.24 -22.14 -10.80
CA ALA A 181 8.68 -22.38 -11.01
C ALA A 181 9.37 -21.27 -11.84
N ASP A 182 8.64 -20.63 -12.76
CA ASP A 182 9.16 -19.56 -13.62
C ASP A 182 8.88 -18.14 -13.11
N ALA A 183 8.18 -17.96 -11.99
CA ALA A 183 7.96 -16.62 -11.46
C ALA A 183 9.24 -16.04 -10.86
N PRO A 184 9.40 -14.70 -10.86
CA PRO A 184 10.51 -14.04 -10.19
C PRO A 184 10.67 -14.57 -8.76
N VAL A 185 11.86 -15.10 -8.45
CA VAL A 185 12.18 -15.62 -7.11
C VAL A 185 12.23 -14.44 -6.15
N ARG A 186 11.60 -14.58 -4.98
CA ARG A 186 11.71 -13.58 -3.91
C ARG A 186 13.19 -13.45 -3.52
N PRO A 187 13.80 -12.27 -3.64
CA PRO A 187 15.19 -12.07 -3.25
C PRO A 187 15.40 -12.35 -1.76
N ALA A 188 16.63 -12.70 -1.39
CA ALA A 188 16.97 -12.95 0.01
C ALA A 188 16.95 -11.63 0.80
N PRO A 189 16.71 -11.67 2.12
CA PRO A 189 16.88 -10.50 2.98
C PRO A 189 18.28 -9.89 2.76
N GLY A 190 18.35 -8.62 2.34
CA GLY A 190 19.60 -7.90 2.02
C GLY A 190 19.93 -7.76 0.53
N ASP A 191 19.13 -8.33 -0.38
CA ASP A 191 19.22 -8.06 -1.82
C ASP A 191 18.75 -6.63 -2.16
N ARG A 192 19.22 -6.08 -3.28
CA ARG A 192 18.90 -4.69 -3.68
C ARG A 192 17.45 -4.62 -4.18
N LEU A 193 16.57 -4.03 -3.37
CA LEU A 193 15.16 -3.73 -3.72
C LEU A 193 15.00 -2.38 -4.44
N SER A 194 16.11 -1.66 -4.59
CA SER A 194 16.22 -0.28 -5.07
C SER A 194 15.80 -0.04 -6.52
N THR A 195 15.51 -1.11 -7.25
CA THR A 195 15.11 -1.06 -8.66
C THR A 195 13.61 -0.85 -8.85
N TRP A 196 12.84 -0.91 -7.77
CA TRP A 196 11.38 -1.06 -7.82
C TRP A 196 10.61 0.17 -7.40
N TYR A 197 11.23 1.01 -6.58
CA TYR A 197 10.69 2.31 -6.23
C TYR A 197 11.73 3.38 -6.56
N PRO A 198 11.47 4.22 -7.58
CA PRO A 198 12.42 5.24 -8.01
C PRO A 198 12.58 6.38 -6.98
N HIS A 199 11.69 6.46 -5.98
CA HIS A 199 11.64 7.53 -4.99
C HIS A 199 12.05 7.07 -3.59
N GLY A 200 12.71 7.95 -2.84
CA GLY A 200 12.99 7.73 -1.43
C GLY A 200 11.74 7.88 -0.56
N PHE A 201 11.53 6.98 0.41
CA PHE A 201 10.48 7.10 1.43
C PHE A 201 10.81 6.23 2.65
N TYR A 202 10.10 6.48 3.76
CA TYR A 202 10.09 5.64 4.94
C TYR A 202 8.76 4.90 5.07
N VAL A 203 8.83 3.64 5.47
CA VAL A 203 7.68 2.91 5.99
C VAL A 203 7.94 2.57 7.45
N VAL A 204 7.09 3.05 8.34
CA VAL A 204 7.16 2.76 9.78
C VAL A 204 6.08 1.73 10.09
N GLU A 205 6.48 0.55 10.56
CA GLU A 205 5.61 -0.57 10.91
C GLU A 205 5.65 -0.76 12.44
N LEU A 206 4.51 -0.52 13.07
CA LEU A 206 4.31 -0.52 14.52
C LEU A 206 3.13 -1.45 14.82
N THR A 207 3.36 -2.75 14.88
CA THR A 207 2.27 -3.75 14.95
C THR A 207 2.47 -4.73 16.09
N GLU A 208 1.38 -5.26 16.64
CA GLU A 208 1.37 -6.26 17.69
C GLU A 208 0.36 -7.37 17.36
N PRO A 209 0.63 -8.64 17.71
CA PRO A 209 -0.34 -9.70 17.58
C PRO A 209 -1.52 -9.44 18.52
N VAL A 210 -2.74 -9.52 18.00
CA VAL A 210 -3.98 -9.35 18.78
C VAL A 210 -4.45 -10.68 19.35
N ASN A 211 -4.06 -11.79 18.71
CA ASN A 211 -4.44 -13.13 19.11
C ASN A 211 -3.47 -14.19 18.57
N ASN A 212 -3.70 -15.44 18.96
CA ASN A 212 -2.91 -16.59 18.53
C ASN A 212 -3.23 -17.06 17.10
N SER A 213 -4.16 -16.43 16.36
CA SER A 213 -4.41 -16.76 14.95
C SER A 213 -3.47 -16.03 13.99
N GLY A 214 -2.57 -15.18 14.51
CA GLY A 214 -1.65 -14.38 13.71
C GLY A 214 -2.26 -13.06 13.26
N ASP A 215 -3.39 -12.68 13.83
CA ASP A 215 -4.02 -11.38 13.60
C ASP A 215 -3.13 -10.31 14.23
N VAL A 216 -2.86 -9.21 13.52
CA VAL A 216 -1.98 -8.13 14.01
C VAL A 216 -2.68 -6.77 13.94
N SER A 217 -2.60 -6.01 15.03
CA SER A 217 -3.11 -4.65 15.13
C SER A 217 -1.96 -3.66 15.17
N GLY A 218 -2.17 -2.44 14.69
CA GLY A 218 -1.23 -1.36 14.91
C GLY A 218 -1.28 -0.33 13.81
N VAL A 219 -0.12 0.24 13.48
CA VAL A 219 0.03 1.34 12.55
C VAL A 219 1.07 0.99 11.49
N LEU A 220 0.73 1.29 10.24
CA LEU A 220 1.66 1.33 9.12
C LEU A 220 1.65 2.73 8.53
N ALA A 221 2.80 3.40 8.46
CA ALA A 221 2.89 4.77 7.99
C ALA A 221 3.85 4.92 6.82
N LEU A 222 3.42 5.64 5.78
CA LEU A 222 4.26 6.05 4.66
C LEU A 222 4.63 7.53 4.83
N LEU A 223 5.93 7.81 4.89
CA LEU A 223 6.46 9.13 5.23
C LEU A 223 7.60 9.51 4.29
N ASN A 224 7.83 10.80 4.08
CA ASN A 224 8.93 11.33 3.25
C ASN A 224 9.92 12.19 4.03
N ASP A 225 9.73 12.31 5.34
CA ASP A 225 10.63 13.03 6.23
C ASP A 225 11.00 12.17 7.45
N PRO A 226 12.29 12.19 7.87
CA PRO A 226 12.75 11.36 8.97
C PRO A 226 12.17 11.83 10.31
N ASP A 227 11.88 13.12 10.49
CA ASP A 227 11.41 13.66 11.76
C ASP A 227 9.97 13.21 12.09
N SER A 228 9.09 13.09 11.09
CA SER A 228 7.76 12.50 11.27
C SER A 228 7.86 11.01 11.56
N ALA A 229 8.81 10.29 10.94
CA ALA A 229 9.03 8.87 11.23
C ALA A 229 9.52 8.66 12.67
N ARG A 230 10.44 9.52 13.13
CA ARG A 230 10.92 9.53 14.52
C ARG A 230 9.79 9.83 15.49
N SER A 231 9.08 10.94 15.25
CA SER A 231 7.98 11.40 16.10
C SER A 231 6.86 10.37 16.21
N LEU A 232 6.52 9.67 15.13
CA LEU A 232 5.52 8.62 15.14
C LEU A 232 5.97 7.41 15.98
N ALA A 233 7.20 6.94 15.78
CA ALA A 233 7.72 5.81 16.53
C ALA A 233 7.92 6.13 18.02
N ASP A 234 8.44 7.32 18.34
CA ASP A 234 8.59 7.81 19.71
C ASP A 234 7.22 7.94 20.40
N GLY A 235 6.23 8.52 19.70
CA GLY A 235 4.86 8.65 20.22
C GLY A 235 4.22 7.29 20.48
N TYR A 236 4.34 6.34 19.55
CA TYR A 236 3.84 4.98 19.74
C TYR A 236 4.50 4.28 20.94
N LEU A 237 5.82 4.41 21.10
CA LEU A 237 6.54 3.84 22.24
C LEU A 237 6.05 4.46 23.56
N GLN A 238 5.86 5.78 23.60
CA GLN A 238 5.37 6.51 24.78
C GLN A 238 3.96 6.09 25.16
N ASP A 239 3.04 6.00 24.18
CA ASP A 239 1.67 5.57 24.42
C ASP A 239 1.64 4.15 25.02
N ARG A 240 2.48 3.25 24.50
CA ARG A 240 2.58 1.87 25.00
C ARG A 240 3.24 1.76 26.38
N LEU A 241 4.25 2.58 26.64
CA LEU A 241 4.81 2.72 27.99
C LEU A 241 3.79 3.29 28.99
N GLY A 242 2.86 4.14 28.53
CA GLY A 242 1.80 4.70 29.38
C GLY A 242 0.65 3.74 29.67
N GLU A 243 0.33 2.82 28.76
CA GLU A 243 -0.72 1.80 28.93
C GLU A 243 -0.33 0.69 29.91
N VAL A 244 0.95 0.33 29.93
CA VAL A 244 1.50 -0.68 30.84
C VAL A 244 1.98 0.07 32.08
N GLY A 245 1.19 0.07 33.15
CA GLY A 245 1.66 0.56 34.45
C GLY A 245 2.98 -0.13 34.88
N GLU A 246 3.63 0.36 35.94
CA GLU A 246 4.97 -0.06 36.43
C GLU A 246 5.19 -1.58 36.68
N ASP A 247 4.20 -2.44 36.42
CA ASP A 247 4.29 -3.89 36.59
C ASP A 247 5.09 -4.58 35.47
N GLU A 248 5.82 -5.62 35.88
CA GLU A 248 6.94 -6.34 35.24
C GLU A 248 6.69 -7.00 33.86
N GLY A 249 5.59 -6.69 33.15
CA GLY A 249 5.21 -7.32 31.88
C GLY A 249 5.60 -6.56 30.61
N PHE A 250 6.13 -5.33 30.69
CA PHE A 250 6.41 -4.51 29.50
C PHE A 250 7.50 -5.10 28.59
N ALA A 251 8.58 -5.61 29.19
CA ALA A 251 9.69 -6.20 28.42
C ALA A 251 9.24 -7.44 27.63
N GLU A 252 8.37 -8.28 28.22
CA GLU A 252 7.80 -9.45 27.54
C GLU A 252 6.87 -9.03 26.39
N ARG A 253 6.10 -7.95 26.54
CA ARG A 253 5.22 -7.45 25.47
C ARG A 253 5.98 -6.84 24.30
N LEU A 254 7.12 -6.18 24.53
CA LEU A 254 7.95 -5.63 23.44
C LEU A 254 8.56 -6.72 22.53
N GLU A 255 8.74 -7.94 23.03
CA GLU A 255 9.21 -9.06 22.20
C GLU A 255 8.19 -9.43 21.11
N GLU A 256 6.90 -9.22 21.38
CA GLU A 256 5.80 -9.52 20.46
C GLU A 256 5.46 -8.36 19.51
N VAL A 257 5.89 -7.14 19.83
CA VAL A 257 5.68 -5.95 18.98
C VAL A 257 6.71 -5.91 17.84
N THR A 258 6.22 -5.73 16.62
CA THR A 258 7.02 -5.30 15.48
C THR A 258 7.20 -3.79 15.53
N LEU A 259 8.44 -3.35 15.70
CA LEU A 259 8.83 -1.94 15.71
C LEU A 259 9.92 -1.74 14.65
N THR A 260 9.52 -1.53 13.40
CA THR A 260 10.47 -1.51 12.26
C THR A 260 10.35 -0.22 11.46
N VAL A 261 11.50 0.37 11.13
CA VAL A 261 11.59 1.43 10.11
C VAL A 261 12.25 0.86 8.87
N TRP A 262 11.55 0.97 7.76
CA TRP A 262 12.03 0.64 6.43
C TRP A 262 12.38 1.94 5.69
N THR A 263 13.61 2.06 5.19
CA THR A 263 14.03 3.20 4.37
C THR A 263 14.29 2.73 2.95
N ASN A 264 13.44 3.15 2.01
CA ASN A 264 13.70 2.97 0.59
C ASN A 264 14.62 4.09 0.10
N LEU A 265 15.74 3.70 -0.52
CA LEU A 265 16.72 4.63 -1.08
C LEU A 265 16.80 4.40 -2.58
N GLN A 266 16.65 5.46 -3.37
CA GLN A 266 16.83 5.38 -4.82
C GLN A 266 18.21 4.78 -5.15
N GLY A 267 18.24 3.65 -5.89
CA GLY A 267 19.48 2.98 -6.29
C GLY A 267 20.29 2.28 -5.17
N ALA A 268 19.82 2.33 -3.92
CA ALA A 268 20.47 1.70 -2.76
C ALA A 268 19.55 0.71 -2.02
N ARG A 269 20.15 -0.23 -1.27
CA ARG A 269 19.42 -1.30 -0.58
C ARG A 269 18.31 -0.72 0.31
N LEU A 270 17.17 -1.39 0.35
CA LEU A 270 16.18 -1.16 1.40
C LEU A 270 16.86 -1.40 2.74
N LEU A 271 16.83 -0.39 3.61
CA LEU A 271 17.32 -0.53 4.98
C LEU A 271 16.13 -0.87 5.85
N ALA A 272 16.16 -2.04 6.49
CA ALA A 272 15.20 -2.42 7.51
C ALA A 272 15.89 -2.33 8.85
N MET A 273 15.34 -1.53 9.77
CA MET A 273 15.89 -1.39 11.11
C MET A 273 14.82 -1.74 12.13
N ASP A 274 15.10 -2.79 12.90
CA ASP A 274 14.34 -3.13 14.08
C ASP A 274 14.71 -2.11 15.17
N LEU A 275 13.79 -1.21 15.48
CA LEU A 275 13.99 -0.13 16.43
C LEU A 275 14.17 -0.66 17.86
N ARG A 276 13.79 -1.91 18.15
CA ARG A 276 14.02 -2.54 19.45
C ARG A 276 15.51 -2.69 19.75
N GLU A 277 16.32 -2.88 18.70
CA GLU A 277 17.78 -2.94 18.83
C GLU A 277 18.40 -1.59 19.23
N ALA A 278 17.68 -0.49 19.04
CA ALA A 278 18.10 0.86 19.38
C ALA A 278 17.47 1.38 20.69
N LEU A 279 16.69 0.57 21.42
CA LEU A 279 16.09 1.01 22.68
C LEU A 279 17.15 1.17 23.77
N CYS A 280 17.12 2.31 24.46
CA CYS A 280 17.97 2.54 25.62
C CYS A 280 17.13 2.92 26.87
N PRO A 281 17.55 2.44 28.06
CA PRO A 281 16.85 2.74 29.30
C PRO A 281 17.07 4.20 29.69
N THR A 282 16.02 4.81 30.23
CA THR A 282 16.05 6.16 30.80
C THR A 282 16.22 6.11 32.32
N PRO A 283 16.74 7.18 32.96
CA PRO A 283 16.99 7.21 34.41
C PRO A 283 15.74 7.00 35.28
N ASP A 284 14.57 7.32 34.74
CA ASP A 284 13.23 7.17 35.33
C ASP A 284 12.60 5.79 35.09
N GLY A 285 13.34 4.86 34.47
CA GLY A 285 12.88 3.48 34.25
C GLY A 285 12.08 3.26 32.97
N GLY A 286 11.86 4.30 32.16
CA GLY A 286 11.26 4.18 30.82
C GLY A 286 12.27 3.76 29.75
N GLN A 287 11.83 3.68 28.50
CA GLN A 287 12.68 3.42 27.34
C GLN A 287 12.51 4.52 26.29
N ILE A 288 13.60 4.83 25.58
CA ILE A 288 13.60 5.71 24.42
C ILE A 288 14.35 5.06 23.27
N ILE A 289 14.07 5.50 22.05
CA ILE A 289 14.81 5.06 20.85
C ILE A 289 16.07 5.92 20.73
N ASP A 290 17.24 5.30 20.76
CA ASP A 290 18.50 5.95 20.42
C ASP A 290 18.62 6.07 18.90
N TRP A 291 18.05 7.12 18.34
CA TRP A 291 18.07 7.42 16.91
C TRP A 291 19.48 7.59 16.33
N SER A 292 20.53 7.73 17.15
CA SER A 292 21.91 7.73 16.67
C SER A 292 22.39 6.34 16.21
N GLN A 293 21.69 5.28 16.62
CA GLN A 293 21.95 3.89 16.24
C GLN A 293 21.07 3.42 15.08
N VAL A 294 20.04 4.18 14.71
CA VAL A 294 19.11 3.83 13.64
C VAL A 294 19.61 4.40 12.31
N ALA A 295 19.93 3.53 11.36
CA ALA A 295 20.34 3.95 10.03
C ALA A 295 19.14 4.44 9.20
N MET A 296 18.92 5.75 9.19
CA MET A 296 17.97 6.43 8.31
C MET A 296 18.74 7.41 7.42
N ALA A 297 18.52 7.38 6.11
CA ALA A 297 19.11 8.39 5.24
C ALA A 297 18.44 9.74 5.49
N ASP A 298 19.22 10.81 5.50
CA ASP A 298 18.72 12.18 5.60
C ASP A 298 19.72 13.13 4.90
N PRO A 299 19.32 13.88 3.86
CA PRO A 299 17.99 13.87 3.23
C PRO A 299 17.77 12.64 2.34
N LEU A 300 16.50 12.32 2.06
CA LEU A 300 16.15 11.38 1.00
C LEU A 300 16.53 11.95 -0.37
N ILE A 301 17.11 11.11 -1.22
CA ILE A 301 17.34 11.43 -2.63
C ILE A 301 16.02 11.18 -3.39
N GLU A 302 15.55 12.20 -4.12
CA GLU A 302 14.28 12.16 -4.87
C GLU A 302 13.12 11.59 -4.04
N PRO A 303 12.70 12.29 -2.96
CA PRO A 303 11.64 11.81 -2.08
C PRO A 303 10.36 11.56 -2.86
N LEU A 304 9.58 10.60 -2.39
CA LEU A 304 8.27 10.28 -2.95
C LEU A 304 7.40 11.55 -2.95
N PRO A 305 6.83 11.94 -4.11
CA PRO A 305 5.95 13.09 -4.17
C PRO A 305 4.77 12.92 -3.20
N THR A 306 4.50 13.95 -2.40
CA THR A 306 3.35 13.96 -1.48
C THR A 306 2.07 13.60 -2.22
N GLY A 307 1.22 12.78 -1.58
CA GLY A 307 -0.03 12.31 -2.17
C GLY A 307 0.11 11.15 -3.16
N CYS A 308 1.35 10.72 -3.49
CA CYS A 308 1.56 9.50 -4.27
C CYS A 308 1.41 8.27 -3.36
N PRO A 309 0.45 7.36 -3.63
CA PRO A 309 0.37 6.11 -2.90
C PRO A 309 1.49 5.15 -3.32
N VAL A 310 1.84 4.24 -2.43
CA VAL A 310 2.83 3.18 -2.67
C VAL A 310 2.20 1.85 -2.37
N ARG A 311 2.35 0.90 -3.29
CA ARG A 311 2.07 -0.49 -2.99
C ARG A 311 3.27 -1.09 -2.28
N TRP A 312 3.15 -1.65 -1.08
CA TRP A 312 4.24 -2.19 -0.28
C TRP A 312 3.88 -3.59 0.25
N ARG A 313 4.66 -4.62 -0.09
CA ARG A 313 4.43 -6.02 0.35
C ARG A 313 3.01 -6.55 0.06
N GLY A 314 2.40 -6.06 -1.01
CA GLY A 314 1.03 -6.42 -1.38
C GLY A 314 -0.05 -5.50 -0.82
N GLU A 315 0.31 -4.58 0.07
CA GLU A 315 -0.59 -3.59 0.66
C GLU A 315 -0.53 -2.25 -0.03
N LEU A 316 -1.60 -1.48 0.05
CA LEU A 316 -1.64 -0.11 -0.46
C LEU A 316 -1.44 0.86 0.68
N LEU A 317 -0.39 1.67 0.60
CA LEU A 317 -0.05 2.71 1.56
C LEU A 317 -0.29 4.09 0.98
N PHE A 318 -0.88 4.95 1.80
CA PHE A 318 -1.03 6.36 1.54
C PHE A 318 -0.17 7.13 2.53
N PHE A 319 0.16 8.38 2.20
CA PHE A 319 0.90 9.26 3.10
C PHE A 319 0.24 9.36 4.48
N GLY A 320 1.09 9.37 5.50
CA GLY A 320 0.68 9.39 6.91
C GLY A 320 0.44 7.99 7.47
N ALA A 321 -0.07 7.96 8.71
CA ALA A 321 -0.34 6.74 9.45
C ALA A 321 -1.67 6.10 9.02
N THR A 322 -1.65 4.78 8.83
CA THR A 322 -2.83 3.95 8.59
C THR A 322 -2.94 2.91 9.70
N GLU A 323 -4.05 2.96 10.44
CA GLU A 323 -4.36 1.90 11.40
C GLU A 323 -4.68 0.61 10.67
N ILE A 324 -4.20 -0.50 11.21
CA ILE A 324 -4.36 -1.82 10.63
C ILE A 324 -4.83 -2.82 11.68
N LEU A 325 -5.76 -3.69 11.28
CA LEU A 325 -6.23 -4.84 12.06
C LEU A 325 -6.34 -6.06 11.12
N TRP A 326 -5.29 -6.87 11.08
CA TRP A 326 -5.13 -8.04 10.20
C TRP A 326 -5.66 -9.29 10.86
#